data_AF-A0A8T8HVC6-F1
#
_entry.id   AF-A0A8T8HVC6-F1
#
_cell.length_a   1.000
_cell.length_b   1.000
_cell.length_c   1.000
_cell.angle_alpha   90.00
_cell.angle_beta   90.00
_cell.angle_gamma   90.00
#
_symmetry.space_group_name_H-M   'P 1'
#
loop_
_entity.id
_entity.type
_entity.pdbx_description
1 polymer ?
#
loop_
_entity_poly.entity_id
_entity_poly.type
_entity_poly.pdbx_seq_one_letter_code
_entity_poly.pdbx_strand_id
1 'polypeptide(L)'
;MKTELASPTGLVPEQVAPPSSADVLELAVERVLAAVRPSNLADPLADPLSDPSSGARRAEESLLEALRRAAPVADGALGQAVACAEAAAEHLRYGELQEARLLLVAARGQIVRSQTRRA
;
A
#
# COMPACT_ATOMS: atom_id res chain seq x y z
N MET A 1 5.03 62.28 -11.78
CA MET A 1 5.80 61.20 -11.11
C MET A 1 4.95 59.95 -11.13
N LYS A 2 5.43 58.87 -11.76
CA LYS A 2 4.80 57.54 -11.73
C LYS A 2 5.28 56.84 -10.46
N THR A 3 4.37 56.32 -9.65
CA THR A 3 4.70 55.36 -8.59
C THR A 3 4.09 54.02 -8.96
N GLU A 4 4.96 53.13 -9.42
CA GLU A 4 4.69 51.70 -9.51
C GLU A 4 4.59 51.14 -8.08
N LEU A 5 3.56 50.35 -7.78
CA LEU A 5 3.56 49.50 -6.59
C LEU A 5 2.90 48.15 -6.89
N ALA A 6 3.80 47.18 -7.06
CA ALA A 6 3.76 45.82 -6.55
C ALA A 6 2.54 44.94 -6.86
N SER A 7 2.74 44.02 -7.81
CA SER A 7 1.98 42.78 -7.95
C SER A 7 2.10 41.91 -6.68
N PRO A 8 1.00 41.38 -6.13
CA PRO A 8 1.06 40.34 -5.12
C PRO A 8 1.15 38.98 -5.82
N THR A 9 2.35 38.55 -6.19
CA THR A 9 2.58 37.14 -6.55
C THR A 9 2.75 36.34 -5.25
N GLY A 10 1.65 36.14 -4.54
CA GLY A 10 1.59 35.20 -3.43
C GLY A 10 1.49 33.78 -3.99
N LEU A 11 2.63 33.14 -4.26
CA LEU A 11 2.68 31.69 -4.41
C LEU A 11 2.39 31.09 -3.03
N VAL A 12 1.14 30.67 -2.83
CA VAL A 12 0.74 29.86 -1.69
C VAL A 12 1.59 28.59 -1.72
N PRO A 13 2.26 28.19 -0.63
CA PRO A 13 2.92 26.88 -0.58
C PRO A 13 1.85 25.84 -0.87
N GLU A 14 2.08 25.00 -1.88
CA GLU A 14 1.24 23.85 -2.16
C GLU A 14 1.27 22.98 -0.90
N GLN A 15 0.23 23.11 -0.06
CA GLN A 15 0.08 22.29 1.12
C GLN A 15 -0.20 20.89 0.62
N VAL A 16 0.85 20.09 0.48
CA VAL A 16 0.75 18.66 0.19
C VAL A 16 -0.09 18.07 1.32
N ALA A 17 -1.35 17.79 1.02
CA ALA A 17 -2.26 17.17 1.97
C ALA A 17 -1.62 15.85 2.44
N PRO A 18 -1.74 15.50 3.73
CA PRO A 18 -1.23 14.23 4.22
C PRO A 18 -1.89 13.09 3.42
N PRO A 19 -1.13 12.02 3.08
CA PRO A 19 -1.65 10.94 2.26
C PRO A 19 -2.85 10.29 2.94
N SER A 20 -3.90 9.98 2.17
CA SER A 20 -5.07 9.34 2.73
C SER A 20 -4.75 7.90 3.12
N SER A 21 -5.54 7.31 4.04
CA SER A 21 -5.35 5.90 4.41
C SER A 21 -5.49 4.94 3.23
N ALA A 22 -6.25 5.32 2.20
CA ALA A 22 -6.35 4.55 0.97
C ALA A 22 -5.03 4.57 0.20
N ASP A 23 -4.38 5.73 0.06
CA ASP A 23 -3.12 5.88 -0.68
C ASP A 23 -1.97 5.15 0.03
N VAL A 24 -1.92 5.22 1.36
CA VAL A 24 -0.91 4.50 2.17
C VAL A 24 -1.08 2.99 2.01
N LEU A 25 -2.32 2.50 2.06
CA LEU A 25 -2.60 1.08 1.90
C LEU A 25 -2.34 0.60 0.46
N GLU A 26 -2.73 1.39 -0.54
CA GLU A 26 -2.50 1.08 -1.96
C GLU A 26 -1.02 0.89 -2.26
N LEU A 27 -0.20 1.85 -1.84
CA LEU A 27 1.25 1.79 -2.04
C LEU A 27 1.87 0.55 -1.37
N ALA A 28 1.41 0.20 -0.18
CA ALA A 28 1.88 -1.00 0.52
C ALA A 28 1.44 -2.27 -0.21
N VAL A 29 0.17 -2.38 -0.61
CA VAL A 29 -0.35 -3.53 -1.35
C VAL A 29 0.42 -3.74 -2.66
N GLU A 30 0.68 -2.68 -3.43
CA GLU A 30 1.43 -2.78 -4.69
C GLU A 30 2.89 -3.22 -4.47
N ARG A 31 3.55 -2.70 -3.43
CA ARG A 31 4.92 -3.13 -3.07
C ARG A 31 4.96 -4.61 -2.69
N VAL A 32 4.01 -5.06 -1.87
CA VAL A 32 3.94 -6.45 -1.43
C VAL A 32 3.60 -7.36 -2.60
N LEU A 33 2.66 -6.99 -3.48
CA LEU A 33 2.35 -7.72 -4.72
C LEU A 33 3.58 -7.88 -5.63
N ALA A 34 4.44 -6.88 -5.69
CA ALA A 34 5.70 -6.96 -6.41
C ALA A 34 6.70 -7.94 -5.75
N ALA A 35 6.72 -8.01 -4.41
CA ALA A 35 7.57 -8.92 -3.65
C ALA A 35 7.11 -10.39 -3.71
N VAL A 36 5.79 -10.65 -3.79
CA VAL A 36 5.22 -12.01 -3.90
C VAL A 36 4.93 -12.44 -5.34
N ARG A 37 5.69 -11.93 -6.31
CA ARG A 37 5.50 -12.28 -7.73
C ARG A 37 5.68 -13.80 -7.95
N PRO A 38 4.93 -14.41 -8.89
CA PRO A 38 5.07 -15.83 -9.21
C PRO A 38 6.49 -16.28 -9.57
N SER A 39 7.30 -15.41 -10.17
CA SER A 39 8.73 -15.68 -10.42
C SER A 39 9.50 -15.98 -9.14
N ASN A 40 9.17 -15.32 -8.03
CA ASN A 40 9.78 -15.54 -6.73
C ASN A 40 9.24 -16.80 -6.05
N LEU A 41 8.10 -17.32 -6.51
CA LEU A 41 7.50 -18.59 -6.06
C LEU A 41 8.09 -19.80 -6.81
N ALA A 42 8.47 -19.58 -8.06
CA ALA A 42 8.94 -20.62 -8.98
C ALA A 42 10.48 -20.77 -8.97
N ASP A 43 11.19 -19.95 -8.20
CA ASP A 43 12.65 -19.95 -8.17
C ASP A 43 13.19 -20.67 -6.92
N PRO A 44 13.48 -21.99 -7.00
CA PRO A 44 14.17 -22.72 -5.93
C PRO A 44 15.64 -22.30 -5.77
N LEU A 45 16.15 -21.38 -6.60
CA LEU A 45 17.54 -20.90 -6.64
C LEU A 45 17.66 -19.38 -6.48
N ALA A 46 16.64 -18.69 -5.97
CA ALA A 46 16.66 -17.26 -5.70
C ALA A 46 17.78 -16.91 -4.71
N ASP A 47 19.01 -16.77 -5.22
CA ASP A 47 20.29 -16.65 -4.52
C ASP A 47 20.43 -17.56 -3.28
N PRO A 48 21.28 -18.60 -3.27
CA PRO A 48 21.45 -19.48 -2.11
C PRO A 48 21.93 -18.76 -0.83
N LEU A 49 22.32 -17.48 -0.91
CA LEU A 49 22.63 -16.61 0.22
C LEU A 49 21.45 -15.71 0.65
N SER A 50 20.39 -15.61 -0.15
CA SER A 50 19.19 -14.82 0.11
C SER A 50 18.07 -15.73 0.59
N ASP A 51 17.82 -15.74 1.90
CA ASP A 51 16.70 -16.47 2.48
C ASP A 51 15.37 -15.98 1.88
N PRO A 52 14.61 -16.81 1.12
CA PRO A 52 13.34 -16.41 0.53
C PRO A 52 12.32 -16.00 1.61
N SER A 53 12.46 -16.48 2.85
CA SER A 53 11.65 -16.05 3.99
C SER A 53 11.94 -14.60 4.41
N SER A 54 13.14 -14.07 4.10
CA SER A 54 13.50 -12.66 4.33
C SER A 54 12.66 -11.71 3.48
N GLY A 55 12.34 -12.10 2.23
CA GLY A 55 11.48 -11.32 1.35
C GLY A 55 10.03 -11.27 1.84
N ALA A 56 9.47 -12.43 2.20
CA ALA A 56 8.11 -12.54 2.73
C ALA A 56 7.95 -11.76 4.05
N ARG A 57 8.93 -11.89 4.95
CA ARG A 57 8.96 -11.19 6.24
C ARG A 57 9.05 -9.67 6.08
N ARG A 58 9.92 -9.17 5.20
CA ARG A 58 10.00 -7.72 4.92
C ARG A 58 8.68 -7.20 4.32
N ALA A 59 8.05 -8.01 3.48
CA ALA A 59 6.75 -7.67 2.91
C ALA A 59 5.64 -7.66 3.97
N GLU A 60 5.63 -8.62 4.90
CA GLU A 60 4.74 -8.64 6.07
C GLU A 60 4.95 -7.37 6.91
N GLU A 61 6.19 -7.07 7.31
CA GLU A 61 6.52 -5.90 8.14
C GLU A 61 6.08 -4.58 7.49
N SER A 62 6.30 -4.44 6.18
CA SER A 62 5.85 -3.27 5.41
C SER A 62 4.32 -3.17 5.36
N LEU A 63 3.62 -4.30 5.23
CA LEU A 63 2.16 -4.33 5.19
C LEU A 63 1.56 -3.97 6.55
N LEU A 64 2.11 -4.53 7.63
CA LEU A 64 1.70 -4.23 9.01
C LEU A 64 1.96 -2.77 9.39
N GLU A 65 3.05 -2.16 8.94
CA GLU A 65 3.29 -0.73 9.14
C GLU A 65 2.25 0.14 8.44
N ALA A 66 1.84 -0.23 7.22
CA ALA A 66 0.79 0.50 6.50
C ALA A 66 -0.58 0.33 7.18
N LEU A 67 -0.91 -0.87 7.63
CA LEU A 67 -2.13 -1.17 8.39
C LEU A 67 -2.20 -0.37 9.69
N ARG A 68 -1.09 -0.25 10.43
CA ARG A 68 -1.02 0.58 11.65
C ARG A 68 -1.24 2.08 11.38
N ARG A 69 -0.91 2.55 10.17
CA ARG A 69 -1.11 3.94 9.74
C ARG A 69 -2.48 4.19 9.13
N ALA A 70 -3.22 3.14 8.75
CA ALA A 70 -4.57 3.27 8.27
C ALA A 70 -5.46 3.71 9.44
N ALA A 71 -6.09 4.88 9.31
CA ALA A 71 -7.03 5.36 10.32
C ALA A 71 -8.29 4.49 10.32
N PRO A 72 -9.08 4.46 11.42
CA PRO A 72 -10.37 3.78 11.44
C PRO A 72 -11.23 4.23 10.26
N VAL A 73 -11.71 3.26 9.49
CA VAL A 73 -12.31 3.52 8.19
C VAL A 73 -13.84 3.43 8.29
N ALA A 74 -14.54 4.53 8.00
CA ALA A 74 -16.01 4.53 7.89
C ALA A 74 -16.52 3.95 6.56
N ASP A 75 -15.67 3.94 5.52
CA ASP A 75 -15.97 3.38 4.21
C ASP A 75 -15.85 1.84 4.22
N GLY A 76 -16.98 1.15 4.00
CA GLY A 76 -17.03 -0.31 3.98
C GLY A 76 -16.12 -0.96 2.92
N ALA A 77 -15.85 -0.31 1.79
CA ALA A 77 -14.94 -0.85 0.79
C ALA A 77 -13.49 -0.84 1.28
N LEU A 78 -13.05 0.29 1.84
CA LEU A 78 -11.70 0.39 2.39
C LEU A 78 -11.56 -0.45 3.67
N GLY A 79 -12.62 -0.64 4.46
CA GLY A 79 -12.65 -1.63 5.54
C GLY A 79 -12.44 -3.07 5.06
N GLN A 80 -13.06 -3.47 3.94
CA GLN A 80 -12.81 -4.78 3.32
C GLN A 80 -11.38 -4.90 2.78
N ALA A 81 -10.81 -3.81 2.24
CA ALA A 81 -9.42 -3.81 1.81
C ALA A 81 -8.45 -4.05 2.97
N VAL A 82 -8.68 -3.38 4.11
CA VAL A 82 -7.91 -3.57 5.35
C VAL A 82 -7.99 -5.02 5.82
N ALA A 83 -9.19 -5.60 5.91
CA ALA A 83 -9.36 -6.99 6.33
C ALA A 83 -8.64 -7.99 5.41
N CYS A 84 -8.69 -7.76 4.09
CA CYS A 84 -7.94 -8.58 3.13
C CYS A 84 -6.42 -8.43 3.32
N ALA A 85 -5.94 -7.22 3.57
CA ALA A 85 -4.52 -6.96 3.81
C ALA A 85 -4.03 -7.53 5.15
N GLU A 86 -4.84 -7.52 6.19
CA GLU A 86 -4.55 -8.19 7.48
C GLU A 86 -4.42 -9.70 7.29
N ALA A 87 -5.38 -10.32 6.60
CA ALA A 87 -5.31 -11.75 6.29
C ALA A 87 -4.09 -12.08 5.41
N ALA A 88 -3.77 -11.24 4.43
CA ALA A 88 -2.56 -11.42 3.63
C ALA A 88 -1.28 -11.37 4.46
N ALA A 89 -1.20 -10.48 5.46
CA ALA A 89 -0.05 -10.40 6.38
C ALA A 89 0.13 -11.70 7.17
N GLU A 90 -0.96 -12.34 7.59
CA GLU A 90 -0.91 -13.65 8.25
C GLU A 90 -0.36 -14.74 7.32
N HIS A 91 -0.84 -14.81 6.07
CA HIS A 91 -0.31 -15.77 5.10
C HIS A 91 1.18 -15.52 4.77
N LEU A 92 1.62 -14.25 4.71
CA LEU A 92 3.05 -13.93 4.54
C LEU A 92 3.90 -14.48 5.69
N ARG A 93 3.40 -14.38 6.93
CA ARG A 93 4.08 -14.91 8.12
C ARG A 93 4.30 -16.42 8.05
N TYR A 94 3.35 -17.14 7.46
CA TYR A 94 3.42 -18.59 7.30
C TYR A 94 4.05 -19.03 5.97
N GLY A 95 4.50 -18.10 5.13
CA GLY A 95 5.10 -18.40 3.82
C GLY A 95 4.09 -18.87 2.77
N GLU A 96 2.80 -18.65 2.98
CA GLU A 96 1.69 -19.01 2.10
C GLU A 96 1.51 -17.93 1.01
N LEU A 97 2.51 -17.82 0.15
CA LEU A 97 2.65 -16.66 -0.74
C LEU A 97 1.56 -16.58 -1.83
N GLN A 98 0.95 -17.71 -2.23
CA GLN A 98 -0.14 -17.71 -3.20
C GLN A 98 -1.43 -17.15 -2.59
N GLU A 99 -1.74 -17.58 -1.37
CA GLU A 99 -2.88 -17.15 -0.57
C GLU A 99 -2.76 -15.66 -0.23
N ALA A 100 -1.57 -15.24 0.24
CA ALA A 100 -1.26 -13.84 0.47
C ALA A 100 -1.50 -12.99 -0.79
N ARG A 101 -1.03 -13.45 -1.95
CA ARG A 101 -1.21 -12.74 -3.21
C ARG A 101 -2.67 -12.63 -3.63
N LEU A 102 -3.47 -13.68 -3.47
CA LEU A 102 -4.90 -13.67 -3.77
C LEU A 102 -5.61 -12.57 -2.97
N LEU A 103 -5.33 -12.51 -1.67
CA LEU A 103 -5.91 -11.52 -0.76
C LEU A 103 -5.45 -10.10 -1.06
N LEU A 104 -4.19 -9.89 -1.42
CA LEU A 104 -3.68 -8.59 -1.84
C LEU A 104 -4.33 -8.08 -3.13
N VAL A 105 -4.57 -8.96 -4.10
CA VAL A 105 -5.33 -8.62 -5.32
C VAL A 105 -6.77 -8.23 -4.98
N ALA A 106 -7.41 -8.94 -4.05
CA ALA A 106 -8.74 -8.58 -3.55
C ALA A 106 -8.72 -7.22 -2.85
N ALA A 107 -7.74 -6.97 -1.98
CA ALA A 107 -7.56 -5.69 -1.28
C ALA A 107 -7.44 -4.54 -2.27
N ARG A 108 -6.60 -4.67 -3.30
CA ARG A 108 -6.46 -3.67 -4.36
C ARG A 108 -7.79 -3.35 -5.05
N GLY A 109 -8.57 -4.38 -5.40
CA GLY A 109 -9.89 -4.17 -6.01
C GLY A 109 -10.84 -3.37 -5.13
N GLN A 110 -10.76 -3.55 -3.80
CA GLN A 110 -11.58 -2.80 -2.85
C GLN A 110 -11.09 -1.36 -2.64
N ILE A 111 -9.78 -1.11 -2.70
CA ILE A 111 -9.19 0.24 -2.68
C ILE A 111 -9.71 1.07 -3.85
N VAL A 112 -9.64 0.53 -5.07
CA VAL A 112 -10.15 1.21 -6.28
C VAL A 112 -11.64 1.53 -6.16
N ARG A 113 -12.43 0.62 -5.59
CA ARG A 113 -13.87 0.85 -5.33
C ARG A 113 -14.12 1.91 -4.25
N SER A 114 -13.26 2.00 -3.24
CA SER A 114 -13.32 3.07 -2.22
C SER A 114 -13.05 4.44 -2.86
N GLN A 115 -12.00 4.54 -3.68
CA GLN A 115 -11.62 5.77 -4.36
C GLN A 115 -12.69 6.22 -5.35
N THR A 116 -13.26 5.29 -6.14
CA THR A 116 -14.32 5.59 -7.12
C THR A 116 -15.60 6.08 -6.43
N ARG A 117 -15.87 5.67 -5.18
CA ARG A 117 -17.02 6.17 -4.40
C ARG A 117 -16.81 7.55 -3.80
N ARG A 118 -15.56 8.02 -3.71
CA ARG A 118 -15.21 9.36 -3.19
C ARG A 118 -15.08 10.42 -4.28
N ALA A 119 -14.78 10.03 -5.51
CA ALA A 119 -14.69 10.90 -6.69
C ALA A 119 -16.07 11.31 -7.19
#